data_AF-A0A0D8CBV7-F1
#
_entry.id   AF-A0A0D8CBV7-F1
#
_cell.length_a   1.000
_cell.length_b   1.000
_cell.length_c   1.000
_cell.angle_alpha   90.00
_cell.angle_beta   90.00
_cell.angle_gamma   90.00
#
_symmetry.space_group_name_H-M   'P 1'
#
loop_
_entity.id
_entity.type
_entity.pdbx_description
1 polymer ?
#
loop_
_entity_poly.entity_id
_entity_poly.type
_entity_poly.pdbx_seq_one_letter_code
_entity_poly.pdbx_strand_id
1 'polypeptide(L)'
;MVGLVFKSLITGAETVDDMGDGVGHGLTASGVLCQYGVARFSPDKTNAQIGGETSDEITDIVMAALSSVPESAGIRVDQFFSPNPDAADPFQAIREAQLGVLNLAHRKDADTAFWGRQDTRNGHLDLYMVSDALTSSLYDLMLPQVYSFRQPTHADVSEALRVLLNAQLVLKSRGGEQRALQIARLSAIMEDLQDRVLGGDVFSQAGSGAALAYGFGAFVLSETGDRSYCGSALRVMEPYIRQMISDIADKPVAAAGKTEAPTGLKGETLSGAAADQANHEAQTTELLDRVSDFSKVNPRTTAALALYGALVNWSLVANLKARPGALSIAIWRMLERRIELSMGSPVDRALSICKLGEAMVFTGKDKEDAKIVDKGAGHYRRALGMINARVHGPLYATIAYGLAEAIVSSATIRDVTIPDTQVVPVFQAALKVCARRDQPYIWGRIMFALATVYLTNGNLHKDIEMLTHARMSYSQAYEAFNEAGAKGAARAASGGYSRSENFLSQLGHRKAVMDATGGTGGGEVAKDAAGAS
;
A
#
# COMPACT_ATOMS: atom_id res chain seq x y z
N MET A 1 -24.42 31.78 14.74
CA MET A 1 -23.09 32.40 14.87
C MET A 1 -22.44 31.78 16.11
N VAL A 2 -21.15 31.47 16.04
CA VAL A 2 -20.32 30.65 16.95
C VAL A 2 -20.38 29.14 16.66
N GLY A 3 -19.45 28.71 15.80
CA GLY A 3 -19.05 27.31 15.62
C GLY A 3 -17.85 26.99 16.51
N LEU A 4 -17.85 25.79 17.07
CA LEU A 4 -16.73 25.21 17.81
C LEU A 4 -15.97 24.27 16.87
N VAL A 5 -14.78 24.71 16.48
CA VAL A 5 -13.78 23.93 15.76
C VAL A 5 -12.94 23.19 16.79
N PHE A 6 -13.01 21.86 16.81
CA PHE A 6 -12.05 21.05 17.55
C PHE A 6 -10.74 21.01 16.75
N LYS A 7 -9.74 21.76 17.22
CA LYS A 7 -8.34 21.63 16.81
C LYS A 7 -7.79 20.32 17.39
N SER A 8 -7.51 19.35 16.53
CA SER A 8 -6.62 18.24 16.85
C SER A 8 -5.19 18.79 17.00
N LEU A 9 -4.67 18.76 18.23
CA LEU A 9 -3.33 19.17 18.60
C LEU A 9 -2.40 17.95 18.47
N ILE A 10 -1.79 17.80 17.30
CA ILE A 10 -0.47 17.18 17.17
C ILE A 10 0.44 18.26 16.57
N THR A 11 0.96 19.11 17.44
CA THR A 11 2.06 20.05 17.14
C THR A 11 3.06 19.93 18.28
N GLY A 12 4.17 19.26 18.01
CA GLY A 12 5.36 19.26 18.86
C GLY A 12 6.57 19.49 17.97
N ALA A 13 6.77 20.74 17.56
CA ALA A 13 8.07 21.22 17.12
C ALA A 13 8.67 21.92 18.34
N GLU A 14 9.66 21.31 18.96
CA GLU A 14 10.56 22.02 19.88
C GLU A 14 11.97 21.99 19.28
N THR A 15 12.45 23.21 19.02
CA THR A 15 13.84 23.57 18.78
C THR A 15 14.66 23.28 20.03
N VAL A 16 15.75 22.54 19.90
CA VAL A 16 16.81 22.50 20.91
C VAL A 16 18.12 22.84 20.23
N ASP A 17 18.70 23.95 20.66
CA ASP A 17 20.04 24.41 20.31
C ASP A 17 21.10 23.41 20.75
N ASP A 18 22.13 23.34 19.92
CA ASP A 18 23.38 22.61 20.08
C ASP A 18 24.15 23.06 21.33
N MET A 19 24.55 22.10 22.19
CA MET A 19 25.77 22.11 23.03
C MET A 19 25.84 20.77 23.79
N GLY A 20 26.99 20.10 23.69
CA GLY A 20 27.18 18.71 24.09
C GLY A 20 27.07 18.40 25.58
N ASP A 21 26.73 17.15 25.89
CA ASP A 21 27.63 16.26 26.62
C ASP A 21 27.15 14.81 26.48
N GLY A 22 28.10 13.92 26.23
CA GLY A 22 27.86 12.48 26.15
C GLY A 22 27.50 11.94 27.53
N VAL A 23 26.24 11.52 27.71
CA VAL A 23 25.85 10.67 28.84
C VAL A 23 25.12 9.47 28.26
N GLY A 24 25.79 8.31 28.35
CA GLY A 24 25.35 7.05 27.79
C GLY A 24 23.94 6.69 28.23
N HIS A 25 23.05 6.51 27.24
CA HIS A 25 21.83 5.76 27.47
C HIS A 25 22.18 4.30 27.68
N GLY A 26 21.92 3.85 28.91
CA GLY A 26 21.98 2.46 29.29
C GLY A 26 21.20 1.61 28.31
N LEU A 27 21.84 0.53 27.89
CA LEU A 27 21.23 -0.63 27.26
C LEU A 27 20.15 -1.17 28.21
N THR A 28 18.92 -0.68 28.10
CA THR A 28 17.77 -1.35 28.69
C THR A 28 17.46 -2.55 27.81
N ALA A 29 17.87 -3.72 28.30
CA ALA A 29 17.42 -5.00 27.83
C ALA A 29 15.89 -5.05 27.79
N SER A 30 15.33 -5.03 26.58
CA SER A 30 14.04 -5.63 26.29
C SER A 30 14.06 -5.99 24.82
N GLY A 31 14.17 -7.28 24.50
CA GLY A 31 14.07 -7.80 23.14
C GLY A 31 12.65 -7.69 22.56
N VAL A 32 11.85 -6.74 23.03
CA VAL A 32 10.46 -6.50 22.62
C VAL A 32 10.44 -5.34 21.65
N LEU A 33 10.15 -5.64 20.39
CA LEU A 33 10.01 -4.66 19.33
C LEU A 33 8.59 -4.06 19.32
N CYS A 34 7.55 -4.86 19.55
CA CYS A 34 6.14 -4.44 19.53
C CYS A 34 5.45 -4.70 20.86
N GLN A 35 4.84 -3.67 21.46
CA GLN A 35 3.96 -3.84 22.62
C GLN A 35 2.52 -3.71 22.14
N TYR A 36 1.74 -4.77 22.28
CA TYR A 36 0.36 -4.81 21.83
C TYR A 36 -0.61 -4.84 23.00
N GLY A 37 -1.67 -4.03 22.90
CA GLY A 37 -2.81 -4.05 23.79
C GLY A 37 -3.89 -5.00 23.28
N VAL A 38 -4.57 -5.72 24.17
CA VAL A 38 -5.82 -6.43 23.84
C VAL A 38 -6.94 -5.90 24.72
N ALA A 39 -7.94 -5.29 24.10
CA ALA A 39 -9.12 -4.75 24.75
C ALA A 39 -10.15 -5.85 25.07
N ARG A 40 -11.14 -5.52 25.91
CA ARG A 40 -12.27 -6.42 26.18
C ARG A 40 -13.16 -6.53 24.94
N PHE A 41 -13.64 -7.73 24.64
CA PHE A 41 -14.55 -8.05 23.53
C PHE A 41 -16.01 -8.20 23.99
N SER A 42 -16.24 -8.28 25.30
CA SER A 42 -17.56 -8.29 25.92
C SER A 42 -17.76 -7.06 26.83
N PRO A 43 -18.94 -6.41 26.82
CA PRO A 43 -19.27 -5.37 27.78
C PRO A 43 -19.22 -5.88 29.22
N ASP A 44 -18.87 -5.01 30.16
CA ASP A 44 -18.97 -5.36 31.57
C ASP A 44 -20.41 -5.64 31.97
N LYS A 45 -20.61 -6.76 32.68
CA LYS A 45 -21.91 -7.07 33.29
C LYS A 45 -22.12 -6.05 34.41
N THR A 46 -23.01 -5.09 34.19
CA THR A 46 -23.37 -4.00 35.12
C THR A 46 -23.85 -4.46 36.51
N ASN A 47 -24.02 -5.76 36.75
CA ASN A 47 -24.49 -6.36 38.00
C ASN A 47 -23.48 -7.30 38.68
N ALA A 48 -22.18 -7.22 38.40
CA ALA A 48 -21.17 -7.90 39.21
C ALA A 48 -21.01 -7.19 40.57
N GLN A 49 -22.02 -7.32 41.45
CA GLN A 49 -21.82 -7.11 42.87
C GLN A 49 -20.73 -8.08 43.33
N ILE A 50 -19.67 -7.52 43.91
CA ILE A 50 -18.61 -8.20 44.67
C ILE A 50 -17.57 -8.93 43.78
N GLY A 51 -16.49 -8.23 43.46
CA GLY A 51 -15.11 -8.74 43.47
C GLY A 51 -14.71 -9.89 42.53
N GLY A 52 -15.58 -10.38 41.65
CA GLY A 52 -15.22 -11.39 40.66
C GLY A 52 -14.65 -10.73 39.40
N GLU A 53 -13.40 -11.02 39.05
CA GLU A 53 -12.86 -10.73 37.72
C GLU A 53 -13.79 -11.34 36.67
N THR A 54 -14.48 -10.49 35.90
CA THR A 54 -15.23 -10.93 34.74
C THR A 54 -14.23 -11.36 33.67
N SER A 55 -13.87 -12.65 33.68
CA SER A 55 -13.04 -13.29 32.65
C SER A 55 -13.68 -13.04 31.27
N ASP A 56 -12.90 -12.52 30.34
CA ASP A 56 -13.26 -12.36 28.93
C ASP A 56 -12.47 -13.43 28.16
N GLU A 57 -13.10 -14.59 27.97
CA GLU A 57 -12.49 -15.77 27.33
C GLU A 57 -11.93 -15.44 25.94
N ILE A 58 -12.56 -14.51 25.22
CA ILE A 58 -12.10 -14.08 23.89
C ILE A 58 -10.81 -13.28 24.00
N THR A 59 -10.71 -12.40 25.00
CA THR A 59 -9.46 -11.68 25.30
C THR A 59 -8.33 -12.67 25.58
N ASP A 60 -8.61 -13.72 26.34
CA ASP A 60 -7.65 -14.78 26.67
C ASP A 60 -7.20 -15.56 25.42
N ILE A 61 -8.13 -15.91 24.53
CA ILE A 61 -7.86 -16.59 23.25
C ILE A 61 -6.97 -15.71 22.35
N VAL A 62 -7.31 -14.43 22.19
CA VAL A 62 -6.54 -13.50 21.36
C VAL A 62 -5.13 -13.30 21.94
N MET A 63 -5.03 -13.09 23.26
CA MET A 63 -3.74 -12.96 23.94
C MET A 63 -2.87 -14.21 23.78
N ALA A 64 -3.46 -15.40 23.92
CA ALA A 64 -2.76 -16.67 23.76
C ALA A 64 -2.19 -16.84 22.35
N ALA A 65 -2.99 -16.54 21.32
CA ALA A 65 -2.56 -16.62 19.93
C ALA A 65 -1.40 -15.66 19.60
N LEU A 66 -1.46 -14.43 20.13
CA LEU A 66 -0.44 -13.40 19.91
C LEU A 66 0.84 -13.65 20.70
N SER A 67 0.75 -14.28 21.88
CA SER A 67 1.90 -14.51 22.78
C SER A 67 3.02 -15.37 22.18
N SER A 68 2.71 -16.17 21.14
CA SER A 68 3.71 -16.97 20.43
C SER A 68 4.55 -16.16 19.43
N VAL A 69 4.23 -14.88 19.17
CA VAL A 69 4.97 -14.05 18.22
C VAL A 69 6.25 -13.50 18.88
N PRO A 70 7.44 -13.84 18.38
CA PRO A 70 8.70 -13.36 18.96
C PRO A 70 8.82 -11.83 18.91
N GLU A 71 9.58 -11.26 19.86
CA GLU A 71 9.81 -9.81 19.97
C GLU A 71 8.54 -8.98 20.12
N SER A 72 7.48 -9.59 20.63
CA SER A 72 6.25 -8.93 20.99
C SER A 72 5.91 -9.15 22.47
N ALA A 73 5.21 -8.20 23.09
CA ALA A 73 4.70 -8.33 24.44
C ALA A 73 3.27 -7.82 24.52
N GLY A 74 2.40 -8.62 25.13
CA GLY A 74 0.98 -8.32 25.26
C GLY A 74 0.65 -7.66 26.59
N ILE A 75 -0.24 -6.66 26.56
CA ILE A 75 -0.79 -5.96 27.71
C ILE A 75 -2.31 -6.01 27.65
N ARG A 76 -2.97 -6.32 28.76
CA ARG A 76 -4.45 -6.26 28.83
C ARG A 76 -4.92 -4.82 28.93
N VAL A 77 -5.93 -4.50 28.14
CA VAL A 77 -6.66 -3.23 28.18
C VAL A 77 -8.07 -3.56 28.69
N ASP A 78 -8.29 -3.43 30.00
CA ASP A 78 -9.54 -3.83 30.66
C ASP A 78 -10.70 -2.85 30.42
N GLN A 79 -10.91 -2.46 29.16
CA GLN A 79 -11.98 -1.59 28.72
C GLN A 79 -12.63 -2.16 27.46
N PHE A 80 -13.96 -2.16 27.43
CA PHE A 80 -14.75 -2.46 26.25
C PHE A 80 -14.96 -1.19 25.42
N PHE A 81 -14.83 -1.31 24.11
CA PHE A 81 -15.00 -0.21 23.16
C PHE A 81 -16.11 -0.53 22.17
N SER A 82 -16.87 0.50 21.80
CA SER A 82 -17.87 0.42 20.74
C SER A 82 -17.90 1.72 19.96
N PRO A 83 -18.08 1.68 18.62
CA PRO A 83 -18.36 2.87 17.83
C PRO A 83 -19.56 3.64 18.41
N ASN A 84 -19.49 4.97 18.39
CA ASN A 84 -20.58 5.82 18.84
C ASN A 84 -21.84 5.57 17.98
N PRO A 85 -22.95 5.06 18.55
CA PRO A 85 -24.16 4.78 17.78
C PRO A 85 -24.85 6.05 17.28
N ASP A 86 -24.60 7.20 17.91
CA ASP A 86 -25.24 8.48 17.58
C ASP A 86 -24.43 9.30 16.55
N ALA A 87 -23.29 8.78 16.10
CA ALA A 87 -22.49 9.44 15.08
C ALA A 87 -23.23 9.46 13.73
N ALA A 88 -23.29 10.64 13.10
CA ALA A 88 -23.98 10.83 11.83
C ALA A 88 -23.35 10.05 10.66
N ASP A 89 -22.03 9.80 10.71
CA ASP A 89 -21.29 9.00 9.75
C ASP A 89 -20.64 7.79 10.43
N PRO A 90 -20.98 6.54 10.03
CA PRO A 90 -20.33 5.34 10.52
C PRO A 90 -18.80 5.32 10.36
N PHE A 91 -18.25 6.03 9.37
CA PHE A 91 -16.80 6.12 9.15
C PHE A 91 -16.13 6.98 10.23
N GLN A 92 -16.77 8.09 10.60
CA GLN A 92 -16.32 8.90 11.72
C GLN A 92 -16.43 8.11 13.03
N ALA A 93 -17.55 7.41 13.24
CA ALA A 93 -17.79 6.61 14.44
C ALA A 93 -16.69 5.56 14.69
N ILE A 94 -16.32 4.82 13.65
CA ILE A 94 -15.28 3.79 13.76
C ILE A 94 -13.88 4.41 13.92
N ARG A 95 -13.59 5.53 13.24
CA ARG A 95 -12.30 6.22 13.36
C ARG A 95 -12.11 6.76 14.77
N GLU A 96 -13.12 7.40 15.34
CA GLU A 96 -13.11 7.89 16.72
C GLU A 96 -12.89 6.75 17.73
N ALA A 97 -13.58 5.62 17.54
CA ALA A 97 -13.39 4.45 18.40
C ALA A 97 -11.96 3.89 18.30
N GLN A 98 -11.42 3.72 17.09
CA GLN A 98 -10.06 3.22 16.91
C GLN A 98 -8.99 4.14 17.51
N LEU A 99 -9.11 5.45 17.29
CA LEU A 99 -8.20 6.43 17.90
C LEU A 99 -8.34 6.44 19.42
N GLY A 100 -9.55 6.28 19.95
CA GLY A 100 -9.79 6.12 21.38
C GLY A 100 -9.10 4.89 21.97
N VAL A 101 -9.18 3.75 21.29
CA VAL A 101 -8.49 2.51 21.67
C VAL A 101 -6.98 2.71 21.65
N LEU A 102 -6.43 3.28 20.56
CA LEU A 102 -4.99 3.51 20.42
C LEU A 102 -4.47 4.49 21.49
N ASN A 103 -5.19 5.56 21.76
CA ASN A 103 -4.83 6.51 22.82
C ASN A 103 -4.79 5.85 24.21
N LEU A 104 -5.68 4.89 24.50
CA LEU A 104 -5.62 4.13 25.75
C LEU A 104 -4.45 3.15 25.75
N ALA A 105 -4.17 2.50 24.63
CA ALA A 105 -3.02 1.61 24.47
C ALA A 105 -1.70 2.37 24.72
N HIS A 106 -1.55 3.59 24.18
CA HIS A 106 -0.39 4.45 24.42
C HIS A 106 -0.18 4.78 25.90
N ARG A 107 -1.25 4.95 26.68
CA ARG A 107 -1.15 5.17 28.13
C ARG A 107 -0.62 3.95 28.89
N LYS A 108 -0.63 2.78 28.26
CA LYS A 108 -0.05 1.53 28.76
C LYS A 108 1.19 1.12 27.96
N ASP A 109 1.86 2.07 27.30
CA ASP A 109 3.07 1.86 26.47
C ASP A 109 2.90 0.91 25.27
N ALA A 110 1.66 0.59 24.88
CA ALA A 110 1.37 -0.21 23.69
C ALA A 110 1.12 0.67 22.46
N ASP A 111 1.77 0.35 21.34
CA ASP A 111 1.68 1.08 20.07
C ASP A 111 0.78 0.41 19.02
N THR A 112 0.26 -0.77 19.37
CA THR A 112 -0.71 -1.53 18.60
C THR A 112 -1.80 -2.02 19.54
N ALA A 113 -3.04 -2.07 19.09
CA ALA A 113 -4.14 -2.58 19.89
C ALA A 113 -5.10 -3.44 19.07
N PHE A 114 -5.53 -4.54 19.67
CA PHE A 114 -6.59 -5.42 19.19
C PHE A 114 -7.84 -5.18 20.02
N TRP A 115 -8.96 -4.98 19.35
CA TRP A 115 -10.24 -4.75 20.01
C TRP A 115 -11.37 -5.25 19.12
N GLY A 116 -12.59 -5.26 19.63
CA GLY A 116 -13.75 -5.60 18.82
C GLY A 116 -14.91 -6.09 19.67
N ARG A 117 -15.68 -7.01 19.09
CA ARG A 117 -16.90 -7.50 19.74
C ARG A 117 -17.17 -8.95 19.36
N GLN A 118 -17.59 -9.73 20.35
CA GLN A 118 -18.23 -11.01 20.09
C GLN A 118 -19.73 -10.80 19.85
N ASP A 119 -20.24 -11.31 18.73
CA ASP A 119 -21.67 -11.36 18.46
C ASP A 119 -22.31 -12.43 19.36
N THR A 120 -23.19 -11.99 20.25
CA THR A 120 -23.86 -12.84 21.24
C THR A 120 -24.85 -13.82 20.60
N ARG A 121 -25.22 -13.64 19.32
CA ARG A 121 -26.23 -14.47 18.64
C ARG A 121 -25.63 -15.70 17.96
N ASN A 122 -24.46 -15.57 17.36
CA ASN A 122 -23.82 -16.63 16.57
C ASN A 122 -22.42 -17.00 17.10
N GLY A 123 -21.91 -16.29 18.11
CA GLY A 123 -20.59 -16.52 18.69
C GLY A 123 -19.43 -16.04 17.80
N HIS A 124 -19.72 -15.37 16.68
CA HIS A 124 -18.71 -14.83 15.79
C HIS A 124 -17.94 -13.70 16.48
N LEU A 125 -16.67 -13.56 16.11
CA LEU A 125 -15.79 -12.52 16.60
C LEU A 125 -15.50 -11.52 15.50
N ASP A 126 -15.92 -10.27 15.67
CA ASP A 126 -15.46 -9.17 14.84
C ASP A 126 -14.28 -8.48 15.54
N LEU A 127 -13.11 -8.54 14.93
CA LEU A 127 -11.88 -7.99 15.46
C LEU A 127 -11.34 -6.86 14.58
N TYR A 128 -10.75 -5.87 15.23
CA TYR A 128 -10.06 -4.73 14.66
C TYR A 128 -8.62 -4.71 15.16
N MET A 129 -7.70 -4.27 14.31
CA MET A 129 -6.33 -3.94 14.68
C MET A 129 -6.08 -2.47 14.36
N VAL A 130 -5.57 -1.72 15.33
CA VAL A 130 -5.15 -0.33 15.16
C VAL A 130 -3.71 -0.17 15.63
N SER A 131 -2.93 0.66 14.96
CA SER A 131 -1.55 0.94 15.32
C SER A 131 -1.11 2.31 14.82
N ASP A 132 0.00 2.83 15.34
CA ASP A 132 0.60 4.09 14.86
C ASP A 132 0.85 4.06 13.35
N ALA A 133 1.34 2.93 12.84
CA ALA A 133 1.56 2.75 11.41
C ALA A 133 0.26 2.86 10.60
N LEU A 134 -0.81 2.21 11.06
CA LEU A 134 -2.11 2.19 10.38
C LEU A 134 -2.86 3.52 10.46
N THR A 135 -2.56 4.38 11.45
CA THR A 135 -3.12 5.74 11.51
C THR A 135 -2.48 6.73 10.54
N SER A 136 -1.47 6.31 9.78
CA SER A 136 -0.89 7.11 8.70
C SER A 136 -1.88 7.33 7.56
N SER A 137 -1.81 8.52 6.95
CA SER A 137 -2.56 8.87 5.73
C SER A 137 -2.36 7.93 4.53
N LEU A 138 -1.40 7.00 4.60
CA LEU A 138 -1.20 5.96 3.59
C LEU A 138 -2.24 4.82 3.69
N TYR A 139 -2.78 4.58 4.89
CA TYR A 139 -3.61 3.41 5.20
C TYR A 139 -5.00 3.77 5.72
N ASP A 140 -5.37 5.06 5.68
CA ASP A 140 -6.65 5.56 6.22
C ASP A 140 -7.88 4.80 5.70
N LEU A 141 -7.88 4.36 4.44
CA LEU A 141 -9.00 3.59 3.87
C LEU A 141 -9.08 2.15 4.40
N MET A 142 -7.96 1.62 4.90
CA MET A 142 -7.85 0.28 5.50
C MET A 142 -7.98 0.31 7.02
N LEU A 143 -7.88 1.49 7.64
CA LEU A 143 -8.05 1.67 9.09
C LEU A 143 -9.32 0.97 9.62
N PRO A 144 -10.53 1.11 9.02
CA PRO A 144 -11.73 0.45 9.53
C PRO A 144 -11.85 -1.04 9.16
N GLN A 145 -10.75 -1.72 8.82
CA GLN A 145 -10.77 -3.14 8.47
C GLN A 145 -11.30 -3.99 9.63
N VAL A 146 -12.29 -4.81 9.33
CA VAL A 146 -12.87 -5.79 10.26
C VAL A 146 -12.42 -7.18 9.84
N TYR A 147 -11.93 -7.95 10.81
CA TYR A 147 -11.59 -9.36 10.67
C TYR A 147 -12.65 -10.19 11.39
N SER A 148 -13.59 -10.76 10.62
CA SER A 148 -14.73 -11.51 11.15
C SER A 148 -14.44 -13.01 11.18
N PHE A 149 -14.41 -13.60 12.38
CA PHE A 149 -14.13 -15.00 12.61
C PHE A 149 -15.37 -15.76 13.06
N ARG A 150 -15.61 -16.95 12.49
CA ARG A 150 -16.76 -17.80 12.83
C ARG A 150 -16.52 -18.66 14.06
N GLN A 151 -15.30 -19.16 14.21
CA GLN A 151 -14.89 -20.05 15.29
C GLN A 151 -13.61 -19.50 15.93
N PRO A 152 -13.70 -18.67 16.99
CA PRO A 152 -12.56 -17.98 17.57
C PRO A 152 -11.41 -18.90 18.03
N THR A 153 -11.71 -20.16 18.34
CA THR A 153 -10.75 -21.18 18.79
C THR A 153 -10.13 -22.00 17.65
N HIS A 154 -10.53 -21.77 16.40
CA HIS A 154 -10.00 -22.50 15.24
C HIS A 154 -8.53 -22.12 14.98
N ALA A 155 -7.70 -23.08 14.57
CA ALA A 155 -6.26 -22.88 14.35
C ALA A 155 -5.97 -21.71 13.38
N ASP A 156 -6.72 -21.61 12.28
CA ASP A 156 -6.58 -20.50 11.32
C ASP A 156 -6.88 -19.12 11.90
N VAL A 157 -7.65 -19.00 12.99
CA VAL A 157 -7.83 -17.73 13.68
C VAL A 157 -6.53 -17.34 14.39
N SER A 158 -5.89 -18.30 15.05
CA SER A 158 -4.57 -18.08 15.67
C SER A 158 -3.52 -17.67 14.62
N GLU A 159 -3.47 -18.37 13.48
CA GLU A 159 -2.57 -18.00 12.38
C GLU A 159 -2.89 -16.62 11.80
N ALA A 160 -4.18 -16.29 11.62
CA ALA A 160 -4.59 -14.96 11.16
C ALA A 160 -4.10 -13.85 12.11
N LEU A 161 -4.25 -14.04 13.42
CA LEU A 161 -3.76 -13.09 14.43
C LEU A 161 -2.23 -12.95 14.40
N ARG A 162 -1.50 -14.05 14.20
CA ARG A 162 -0.04 -14.03 14.02
C ARG A 162 0.36 -13.28 12.76
N VAL A 163 -0.35 -13.46 11.65
CA VAL A 163 -0.10 -12.70 10.40
C VAL A 163 -0.28 -11.21 10.66
N LEU A 164 -1.36 -10.80 11.34
CA LEU A 164 -1.61 -9.39 11.65
C LEU A 164 -0.49 -8.77 12.52
N LEU A 165 -0.07 -9.46 13.57
CA LEU A 165 0.99 -8.94 14.46
C LEU A 165 2.38 -8.97 13.79
N ASN A 166 2.71 -9.98 13.00
CA ASN A 166 3.97 -10.00 12.23
C ASN A 166 3.99 -8.92 11.15
N ALA A 167 2.86 -8.66 10.48
CA ALA A 167 2.73 -7.55 9.55
C ALA A 167 2.98 -6.20 10.26
N GLN A 168 2.46 -6.04 11.48
CA GLN A 168 2.73 -4.85 12.28
C GLN A 168 4.20 -4.73 12.72
N LEU A 169 4.86 -5.83 13.08
CA LEU A 169 6.30 -5.86 13.37
C LEU A 169 7.12 -5.40 12.17
N VAL A 170 6.75 -5.80 10.94
CA VAL A 170 7.39 -5.32 9.70
C VAL A 170 7.22 -3.81 9.55
N LEU A 171 5.99 -3.29 9.72
CA LEU A 171 5.70 -1.85 9.60
C LEU A 171 6.45 -1.00 10.64
N LYS A 172 6.61 -1.52 11.86
CA LYS A 172 7.31 -0.84 12.96
C LYS A 172 8.83 -0.92 12.85
N SER A 173 9.36 -2.01 12.32
CA SER A 173 10.80 -2.28 12.29
C SER A 173 11.60 -1.17 11.60
N ARG A 174 12.69 -0.75 12.25
CA ARG A 174 13.65 0.24 11.76
C ARG A 174 15.02 -0.42 11.58
N GLY A 175 15.77 0.03 10.58
CA GLY A 175 17.07 -0.56 10.22
C GLY A 175 16.93 -1.80 9.33
N GLY A 176 17.87 -1.95 8.40
CA GLY A 176 17.79 -2.97 7.34
C GLY A 176 17.81 -4.41 7.85
N GLU A 177 18.63 -4.72 8.85
CA GLU A 177 18.76 -6.08 9.40
C GLU A 177 17.50 -6.50 10.17
N GLN A 178 17.07 -5.66 11.11
CA GLN A 178 15.88 -5.92 11.92
C GLN A 178 14.62 -6.03 11.05
N ARG A 179 14.48 -5.15 10.06
CA ARG A 179 13.37 -5.21 9.10
C ARG A 179 13.42 -6.46 8.23
N ALA A 180 14.60 -6.84 7.74
CA ALA A 180 14.77 -8.07 6.97
C ALA A 180 14.42 -9.33 7.78
N LEU A 181 14.73 -9.34 9.08
CA LEU A 181 14.33 -10.43 9.99
C LEU A 181 12.81 -10.52 10.11
N GLN A 182 12.11 -9.41 10.35
CA GLN A 182 10.64 -9.42 10.47
C GLN A 182 9.97 -9.77 9.14
N ILE A 183 10.52 -9.32 8.01
CA ILE A 183 10.04 -9.73 6.66
C ILE A 183 10.17 -11.25 6.51
N ALA A 184 11.32 -11.83 6.86
CA ALA A 184 11.53 -13.28 6.75
C ALA A 184 10.55 -14.08 7.62
N ARG A 185 10.24 -13.60 8.84
CA ARG A 185 9.25 -14.23 9.72
C ARG A 185 7.85 -14.19 9.14
N LEU A 186 7.42 -13.03 8.63
CA LEU A 186 6.12 -12.91 7.98
C LEU A 186 6.05 -13.79 6.72
N SER A 187 7.08 -13.77 5.87
CA SER A 187 7.16 -14.62 4.68
C SER A 187 7.05 -16.11 5.01
N ALA A 188 7.70 -16.60 6.08
CA ALA A 188 7.62 -18.00 6.49
C ALA A 188 6.17 -18.42 6.82
N ILE A 189 5.44 -17.62 7.61
CA ILE A 189 4.03 -17.88 7.92
C ILE A 189 3.19 -17.84 6.63
N MET A 190 3.47 -16.86 5.76
CA MET A 190 2.74 -16.68 4.51
C MET A 190 2.98 -17.81 3.51
N GLU A 191 4.16 -18.44 3.50
CA GLU A 191 4.53 -19.59 2.68
C GLU A 191 3.74 -20.84 3.10
N ASP A 192 3.72 -21.16 4.40
CA ASP A 192 2.93 -22.27 4.96
C ASP A 192 1.44 -22.14 4.62
N LEU A 193 0.89 -20.92 4.73
CA LEU A 193 -0.49 -20.64 4.37
C LEU A 193 -0.71 -20.67 2.85
N GLN A 194 0.26 -20.21 2.06
CA GLN A 194 0.16 -20.21 0.60
C GLN A 194 0.03 -21.62 0.05
N ASP A 195 0.80 -22.59 0.55
CA ASP A 195 0.72 -23.99 0.10
C ASP A 195 -0.69 -24.57 0.29
N ARG A 196 -1.32 -24.30 1.44
CA ARG A 196 -2.72 -24.69 1.70
C ARG A 196 -3.69 -24.03 0.73
N VAL A 197 -3.51 -22.73 0.46
CA VAL A 197 -4.34 -21.96 -0.48
C VAL A 197 -4.17 -22.46 -1.92
N LEU A 198 -2.96 -22.82 -2.32
CA LEU A 198 -2.70 -23.45 -3.61
C LEU A 198 -3.35 -24.83 -3.71
N GLY A 199 -3.46 -25.55 -2.58
CA GLY A 199 -4.23 -26.79 -2.43
C GLY A 199 -5.76 -26.61 -2.44
N GLY A 200 -6.28 -25.38 -2.51
CA GLY A 200 -7.70 -25.08 -2.63
C GLY A 200 -8.38 -24.57 -1.35
N ASP A 201 -7.62 -24.34 -0.28
CA ASP A 201 -8.16 -23.75 0.94
C ASP A 201 -8.52 -22.26 0.75
N VAL A 202 -9.65 -21.85 1.33
CA VAL A 202 -10.16 -20.46 1.33
C VAL A 202 -10.54 -19.98 2.74
N PHE A 203 -10.10 -20.72 3.76
CA PHE A 203 -10.34 -20.43 5.18
C PHE A 203 -11.84 -20.34 5.55
N SER A 204 -12.69 -21.12 4.87
CA SER A 204 -14.16 -21.03 5.00
C SER A 204 -14.67 -21.33 6.42
N GLN A 205 -13.95 -22.17 7.17
CA GLN A 205 -14.25 -22.54 8.55
C GLN A 205 -13.93 -21.40 9.53
N ALA A 206 -12.80 -20.72 9.32
CA ALA A 206 -12.37 -19.60 10.15
C ALA A 206 -13.19 -18.33 9.90
N GLY A 207 -13.69 -18.15 8.68
CA GLY A 207 -14.44 -16.96 8.25
C GLY A 207 -13.59 -15.96 7.46
N SER A 208 -14.21 -14.85 7.04
CA SER A 208 -13.55 -13.86 6.18
C SER A 208 -12.36 -13.18 6.85
N GLY A 209 -12.30 -13.14 8.19
CA GLY A 209 -11.20 -12.58 8.94
C GLY A 209 -9.85 -13.23 8.62
N ALA A 210 -9.82 -14.55 8.41
CA ALA A 210 -8.57 -15.25 8.07
C ALA A 210 -8.09 -14.90 6.66
N ALA A 211 -8.99 -14.86 5.68
CA ALA A 211 -8.66 -14.45 4.31
C ALA A 211 -8.21 -12.98 4.24
N LEU A 212 -8.87 -12.08 4.98
CA LEU A 212 -8.50 -10.67 5.04
C LEU A 212 -7.17 -10.44 5.78
N ALA A 213 -6.88 -11.22 6.83
CA ALA A 213 -5.59 -11.17 7.52
C ALA A 213 -4.46 -11.65 6.61
N TYR A 214 -4.65 -12.77 5.90
CA TYR A 214 -3.71 -13.24 4.87
C TYR A 214 -3.50 -12.18 3.78
N GLY A 215 -4.58 -11.56 3.30
CA GLY A 215 -4.51 -10.45 2.35
C GLY A 215 -3.70 -9.27 2.88
N PHE A 216 -3.90 -8.89 4.14
CA PHE A 216 -3.13 -7.82 4.78
C PHE A 216 -1.64 -8.15 4.91
N GLY A 217 -1.29 -9.38 5.29
CA GLY A 217 0.10 -9.86 5.28
C GLY A 217 0.75 -9.78 3.91
N ALA A 218 0.05 -10.24 2.86
CA ALA A 218 0.51 -10.14 1.48
C ALA A 218 0.67 -8.67 1.02
N PHE A 219 -0.22 -7.79 1.46
CA PHE A 219 -0.14 -6.36 1.17
C PHE A 219 1.12 -5.75 1.80
N VAL A 220 1.39 -6.00 3.09
CA VAL A 220 2.59 -5.50 3.76
C VAL A 220 3.87 -6.03 3.11
N LEU A 221 3.95 -7.31 2.76
CA LEU A 221 5.09 -7.88 2.02
C LEU A 221 5.26 -7.22 0.63
N SER A 222 4.17 -6.89 -0.05
CA SER A 222 4.21 -6.20 -1.35
C SER A 222 4.81 -4.80 -1.25
N GLU A 223 4.57 -4.10 -0.13
CA GLU A 223 5.20 -2.81 0.16
C GLU A 223 6.70 -2.93 0.46
N THR A 224 7.18 -4.12 0.84
CA THR A 224 8.61 -4.44 0.93
C THR A 224 9.19 -4.95 -0.39
N GLY A 225 8.37 -5.12 -1.43
CA GLY A 225 8.79 -5.57 -2.75
C GLY A 225 8.63 -7.06 -3.02
N ASP A 226 8.22 -7.87 -2.04
CA ASP A 226 7.84 -9.27 -2.26
C ASP A 226 6.34 -9.35 -2.60
N ARG A 227 6.06 -9.62 -3.88
CA ARG A 227 4.71 -9.59 -4.44
C ARG A 227 4.18 -10.98 -4.78
N SER A 228 4.94 -12.03 -4.44
CA SER A 228 4.62 -13.43 -4.77
C SER A 228 3.28 -13.89 -4.20
N TYR A 229 2.87 -13.34 -3.05
CA TYR A 229 1.63 -13.67 -2.35
C TYR A 229 0.39 -12.94 -2.87
N CYS A 230 0.51 -11.95 -3.77
CA CYS A 230 -0.65 -11.20 -4.26
C CYS A 230 -1.70 -12.11 -4.91
N GLY A 231 -1.25 -13.09 -5.72
CA GLY A 231 -2.16 -13.99 -6.44
C GLY A 231 -2.97 -14.90 -5.53
N SER A 232 -2.32 -15.52 -4.53
CA SER A 232 -3.00 -16.35 -3.53
C SER A 232 -3.91 -15.53 -2.62
N ALA A 233 -3.48 -14.32 -2.23
CA ALA A 233 -4.29 -13.41 -1.41
C ALA A 233 -5.59 -13.00 -2.12
N LEU A 234 -5.49 -12.58 -3.38
CA LEU A 234 -6.66 -12.24 -4.20
C LEU A 234 -7.61 -13.44 -4.34
N ARG A 235 -7.07 -14.65 -4.49
CA ARG A 235 -7.86 -15.89 -4.58
C ARG A 235 -8.71 -16.14 -3.33
N VAL A 236 -8.14 -16.06 -2.13
CA VAL A 236 -8.88 -16.34 -0.89
C VAL A 236 -9.84 -15.22 -0.50
N MET A 237 -9.53 -13.97 -0.86
CA MET A 237 -10.40 -12.84 -0.60
C MET A 237 -11.59 -12.77 -1.55
N GLU A 238 -11.43 -13.22 -2.80
CA GLU A 238 -12.43 -13.12 -3.87
C GLU A 238 -13.86 -13.50 -3.45
N PRO A 239 -14.12 -14.67 -2.83
CA PRO A 239 -15.48 -15.09 -2.53
C PRO A 239 -16.17 -14.13 -1.55
N TYR A 240 -15.41 -13.61 -0.58
CA TYR A 240 -15.92 -12.67 0.41
C TYR A 240 -16.13 -11.28 -0.19
N ILE A 241 -15.22 -10.82 -1.04
CA ILE A 241 -15.36 -9.55 -1.75
C ILE A 241 -16.58 -9.58 -2.67
N ARG A 242 -16.76 -10.67 -3.42
CA ARG A 242 -17.95 -10.84 -4.26
C ARG A 242 -19.24 -10.84 -3.44
N GLN A 243 -19.26 -11.54 -2.31
CA GLN A 243 -20.42 -11.52 -1.42
C GLN A 243 -20.72 -10.10 -0.94
N MET A 244 -19.72 -9.37 -0.47
CA MET A 244 -19.89 -7.98 -0.03
C MET A 244 -20.43 -7.06 -1.12
N ILE A 245 -19.92 -7.20 -2.36
CA ILE A 245 -20.42 -6.42 -3.52
C ILE A 245 -21.84 -6.85 -3.88
N SER A 246 -22.13 -8.16 -3.89
CA SER A 246 -23.46 -8.67 -4.18
C SER A 246 -24.52 -8.21 -3.18
N ASP A 247 -24.16 -8.04 -1.90
CA ASP A 247 -25.06 -7.57 -0.86
C ASP A 247 -25.46 -6.10 -1.04
N ILE A 248 -24.61 -5.30 -1.69
CA ILE A 248 -24.84 -3.86 -1.93
C ILE A 248 -25.35 -3.57 -3.35
N ALA A 249 -25.10 -4.45 -4.31
CA ALA A 249 -25.49 -4.28 -5.71
C ALA A 249 -27.01 -4.38 -5.89
N ASP A 250 -27.54 -3.63 -6.85
CA ASP A 250 -28.97 -3.68 -7.17
C ASP A 250 -29.34 -5.06 -7.74
N LYS A 251 -30.50 -5.60 -7.34
CA LYS A 251 -31.00 -6.88 -7.85
C LYS A 251 -31.16 -6.81 -9.38
N PRO A 252 -30.88 -7.90 -10.10
CA PRO A 252 -31.03 -7.89 -11.55
C PRO A 252 -32.51 -7.69 -11.86
N VAL A 253 -32.83 -6.72 -12.72
CA VAL A 253 -34.19 -6.56 -13.23
C VAL A 253 -34.51 -7.82 -14.03
N ALA A 254 -35.48 -8.62 -13.56
CA ALA A 254 -35.87 -9.82 -14.26
C ALA A 254 -36.31 -9.44 -15.68
N ALA A 255 -35.58 -9.95 -16.69
CA ALA A 255 -35.99 -9.77 -18.06
C ALA A 255 -37.39 -10.38 -18.24
N ALA A 256 -38.39 -9.52 -18.48
CA ALA A 256 -39.68 -9.96 -18.96
C ALA A 256 -39.49 -10.48 -20.39
N GLY A 257 -39.18 -11.76 -20.52
CA GLY A 257 -39.02 -12.42 -21.81
C GLY A 257 -38.17 -13.68 -21.70
N LYS A 258 -38.83 -14.84 -21.61
CA LYS A 258 -38.19 -16.13 -21.89
C LYS A 258 -37.69 -16.07 -23.34
N THR A 259 -36.38 -15.95 -23.53
CA THR A 259 -35.73 -16.30 -24.80
C THR A 259 -34.99 -17.59 -24.56
N GLU A 260 -35.41 -18.64 -25.26
CA GLU A 260 -34.76 -19.95 -25.22
C GLU A 260 -33.29 -19.82 -25.64
N ALA A 261 -32.40 -20.43 -24.86
CA ALA A 261 -30.98 -20.43 -25.13
C ALA A 261 -30.68 -21.23 -26.41
N PRO A 262 -29.87 -20.70 -27.34
CA PRO A 262 -29.42 -21.48 -28.49
C PRO A 262 -28.41 -22.55 -28.02
N THR A 263 -28.68 -23.80 -28.38
CA THR A 263 -27.78 -24.94 -28.18
C THR A 263 -26.61 -24.88 -29.17
N GLY A 264 -25.55 -24.14 -28.79
CA GLY A 264 -24.28 -24.08 -29.51
C GLY A 264 -23.31 -25.20 -29.11
N LEU A 265 -22.63 -25.77 -30.11
CA LEU A 265 -21.76 -26.95 -30.03
C LEU A 265 -20.61 -26.85 -29.02
N LYS A 266 -20.38 -27.95 -28.30
CA LYS A 266 -19.17 -28.22 -27.52
C LYS A 266 -17.97 -28.37 -28.45
N GLY A 267 -17.00 -27.48 -28.34
CA GLY A 267 -15.70 -27.59 -29.00
C GLY A 267 -14.62 -26.83 -28.23
N GLU A 268 -13.70 -27.61 -27.67
CA GLU A 268 -12.35 -27.24 -27.20
C GLU A 268 -12.23 -26.24 -26.04
N THR A 269 -12.27 -26.79 -24.81
CA THR A 269 -11.90 -26.08 -23.58
C THR A 269 -10.38 -25.89 -23.51
N LEU A 270 -9.93 -24.66 -23.74
CA LEU A 270 -8.69 -24.16 -23.14
C LEU A 270 -8.82 -24.30 -21.61
N SER A 271 -7.79 -24.87 -20.97
CA SER A 271 -7.63 -25.16 -19.53
C SER A 271 -8.69 -24.57 -18.58
N GLY A 272 -9.54 -25.43 -17.99
CA GLY A 272 -10.71 -25.04 -17.18
C GLY A 272 -10.46 -24.03 -16.06
N ALA A 273 -9.29 -24.04 -15.41
CA ALA A 273 -8.97 -23.10 -14.34
C ALA A 273 -8.84 -21.63 -14.79
N ALA A 274 -8.36 -21.39 -16.01
CA ALA A 274 -8.21 -20.04 -16.56
C ALA A 274 -9.55 -19.50 -17.08
N ALA A 275 -10.38 -20.37 -17.66
CA ALA A 275 -11.73 -20.03 -18.10
C ALA A 275 -12.67 -19.73 -16.92
N ASP A 276 -12.59 -20.51 -15.84
CA ASP A 276 -13.37 -20.31 -14.62
C ASP A 276 -12.96 -19.02 -13.88
N GLN A 277 -11.66 -18.70 -13.82
CA GLN A 277 -11.17 -17.43 -13.26
C GLN A 277 -11.61 -16.23 -14.10
N ALA A 278 -11.48 -16.27 -15.43
CA ALA A 278 -11.93 -15.19 -16.31
C ALA A 278 -13.44 -14.94 -16.21
N ASN A 279 -14.25 -16.01 -16.07
CA ASN A 279 -15.69 -15.92 -15.90
C ASN A 279 -16.07 -15.27 -14.55
N HIS A 280 -15.36 -15.64 -13.48
CA HIS A 280 -15.51 -15.05 -12.15
C HIS A 280 -15.09 -13.57 -12.07
N GLU A 281 -14.06 -13.18 -12.81
CA GLU A 281 -13.59 -11.78 -12.88
C GLU A 281 -14.56 -10.88 -13.64
N ALA A 282 -15.11 -11.38 -14.75
CA ALA A 282 -16.17 -10.70 -15.50
C ALA A 282 -17.41 -10.48 -14.63
N GLN A 283 -17.81 -11.50 -13.85
CA GLN A 283 -18.93 -11.40 -12.90
C GLN A 283 -18.70 -10.36 -11.80
N THR A 284 -17.47 -10.25 -11.28
CA THR A 284 -17.19 -9.30 -10.18
C THR A 284 -17.18 -7.85 -10.66
N THR A 285 -16.70 -7.61 -11.88
CA THR A 285 -16.77 -6.29 -12.51
C THR A 285 -18.22 -5.89 -12.82
N GLU A 286 -19.02 -6.82 -13.36
CA GLU A 286 -20.45 -6.58 -13.62
C GLU A 286 -21.23 -6.27 -12.34
N LEU A 287 -20.91 -6.92 -11.23
CA LEU A 287 -21.53 -6.64 -9.93
C LEU A 287 -21.19 -5.23 -9.43
N LEU A 288 -19.96 -4.74 -9.64
CA LEU A 288 -19.57 -3.38 -9.28
C LEU A 288 -20.36 -2.33 -10.08
N ASP A 289 -20.58 -2.57 -11.38
CA ASP A 289 -21.35 -1.66 -12.24
C ASP A 289 -22.83 -1.55 -11.81
N ARG A 290 -23.34 -2.54 -11.07
CA ARG A 290 -24.70 -2.55 -10.51
C ARG A 290 -24.83 -1.87 -9.14
N VAL A 291 -23.76 -1.31 -8.59
CA VAL A 291 -23.82 -0.54 -7.35
C VAL A 291 -24.22 0.90 -7.69
N SER A 292 -25.51 1.23 -7.54
CA SER A 292 -26.01 2.61 -7.74
C SER A 292 -26.09 3.42 -6.42
N ASP A 293 -26.40 2.75 -5.31
CA ASP A 293 -26.54 3.37 -4.00
C ASP A 293 -25.26 3.22 -3.16
N PHE A 294 -24.40 4.23 -3.24
CA PHE A 294 -23.13 4.28 -2.53
C PHE A 294 -23.27 4.41 -1.00
N SER A 295 -24.47 4.72 -0.47
CA SER A 295 -24.69 4.77 0.99
C SER A 295 -24.61 3.38 1.63
N LYS A 296 -24.86 2.31 0.85
CA LYS A 296 -24.73 0.91 1.28
C LYS A 296 -23.27 0.47 1.46
N VAL A 297 -22.32 1.21 0.90
CA VAL A 297 -20.88 0.92 1.00
C VAL A 297 -20.35 1.44 2.35
N ASN A 298 -20.52 0.60 3.37
CA ASN A 298 -20.15 0.88 4.75
C ASN A 298 -18.60 0.83 4.98
N PRO A 299 -18.09 1.17 6.18
CA PRO A 299 -16.65 1.18 6.47
C PRO A 299 -15.96 -0.16 6.23
N ARG A 300 -16.62 -1.26 6.63
CA ARG A 300 -16.10 -2.61 6.47
C ARG A 300 -15.90 -2.98 5.00
N THR A 301 -16.91 -2.72 4.17
CA THR A 301 -16.85 -2.98 2.73
C THR A 301 -15.78 -2.10 2.07
N THR A 302 -15.66 -0.83 2.50
CA THR A 302 -14.64 0.09 2.00
C THR A 302 -13.22 -0.41 2.29
N ALA A 303 -12.92 -0.81 3.52
CA ALA A 303 -11.60 -1.32 3.89
C ALA A 303 -11.24 -2.60 3.14
N ALA A 304 -12.18 -3.55 3.07
CA ALA A 304 -11.96 -4.82 2.37
C ALA A 304 -11.68 -4.60 0.87
N LEU A 305 -12.44 -3.70 0.23
CA LEU A 305 -12.22 -3.32 -1.16
C LEU A 305 -10.94 -2.51 -1.37
N ALA A 306 -10.56 -1.64 -0.44
CA ALA A 306 -9.30 -0.90 -0.51
C ALA A 306 -8.10 -1.85 -0.44
N LEU A 307 -8.11 -2.81 0.48
CA LEU A 307 -7.10 -3.86 0.58
C LEU A 307 -7.04 -4.71 -0.70
N TYR A 308 -8.20 -5.19 -1.17
CA TYR A 308 -8.28 -6.02 -2.37
C TYR A 308 -7.82 -5.25 -3.62
N GLY A 309 -8.29 -4.02 -3.83
CA GLY A 309 -7.87 -3.16 -4.95
C GLY A 309 -6.38 -2.81 -4.91
N ALA A 310 -5.80 -2.66 -3.72
CA ALA A 310 -4.36 -2.43 -3.56
C ALA A 310 -3.55 -3.68 -3.94
N LEU A 311 -4.01 -4.87 -3.56
CA LEU A 311 -3.40 -6.14 -3.98
C LEU A 311 -3.51 -6.36 -5.48
N VAL A 312 -4.62 -5.97 -6.13
CA VAL A 312 -4.72 -6.00 -7.59
C VAL A 312 -3.68 -5.07 -8.20
N ASN A 313 -3.55 -3.83 -7.72
CA ASN A 313 -2.49 -2.90 -8.17
C ASN A 313 -1.09 -3.51 -8.05
N TRP A 314 -0.77 -4.12 -6.90
CA TRP A 314 0.53 -4.76 -6.70
C TRP A 314 0.75 -5.97 -7.62
N SER A 315 -0.29 -6.72 -7.93
CA SER A 315 -0.21 -7.84 -8.89
C SER A 315 0.10 -7.38 -10.32
N LEU A 316 -0.40 -6.19 -10.71
CA LEU A 316 -0.08 -5.58 -12.01
C LEU A 316 1.38 -5.13 -12.05
N VAL A 317 1.88 -4.51 -10.97
CA VAL A 317 3.30 -4.11 -10.86
C VAL A 317 4.23 -5.31 -10.98
N ALA A 318 3.83 -6.46 -10.41
CA ALA A 318 4.61 -7.69 -10.46
C ALA A 318 4.46 -8.46 -11.78
N ASN A 319 3.65 -7.97 -12.73
CA ASN A 319 3.28 -8.69 -13.95
C ASN A 319 2.73 -10.11 -13.69
N LEU A 320 2.14 -10.34 -12.51
CA LEU A 320 1.49 -11.60 -12.17
C LEU A 320 0.16 -11.76 -12.90
N LYS A 321 -0.44 -10.61 -13.28
CA LYS A 321 -1.75 -10.53 -13.96
C LYS A 321 -2.81 -11.36 -13.25
N ALA A 322 -2.75 -11.40 -11.92
CA ALA A 322 -3.66 -12.20 -11.10
C ALA A 322 -5.12 -11.74 -11.27
N ARG A 323 -5.34 -10.45 -11.57
CA ARG A 323 -6.64 -9.86 -11.91
C ARG A 323 -6.46 -8.77 -12.97
N PRO A 324 -7.49 -8.47 -13.77
CA PRO A 324 -7.42 -7.45 -14.80
C PRO A 324 -7.37 -6.05 -14.18
N GLY A 325 -6.57 -5.16 -14.77
CA GLY A 325 -6.50 -3.77 -14.30
C GLY A 325 -7.83 -3.00 -14.36
N ALA A 326 -8.75 -3.42 -15.24
CA ALA A 326 -10.11 -2.88 -15.29
C ALA A 326 -10.88 -3.07 -13.97
N LEU A 327 -10.70 -4.21 -13.29
CA LEU A 327 -11.31 -4.47 -11.99
C LEU A 327 -10.80 -3.49 -10.93
N SER A 328 -9.48 -3.27 -10.88
CA SER A 328 -8.89 -2.29 -9.96
C SER A 328 -9.41 -0.87 -10.21
N ILE A 329 -9.46 -0.46 -11.48
CA ILE A 329 -10.01 0.85 -11.87
C ILE A 329 -11.47 0.98 -11.42
N ALA A 330 -12.29 -0.06 -11.59
CA ALA A 330 -13.69 -0.06 -11.16
C ALA A 330 -13.83 0.08 -9.64
N ILE A 331 -13.07 -0.70 -8.87
CA ILE A 331 -13.05 -0.63 -7.40
C ILE A 331 -12.68 0.78 -6.93
N TRP A 332 -11.54 1.31 -7.39
CA TRP A 332 -11.07 2.62 -6.92
C TRP A 332 -11.96 3.77 -7.36
N ARG A 333 -12.59 3.68 -8.54
CA ARG A 333 -13.61 4.65 -8.99
C ARG A 333 -14.85 4.61 -8.10
N MET A 334 -15.32 3.42 -7.74
CA MET A 334 -16.46 3.26 -6.84
C MET A 334 -16.14 3.83 -5.44
N LEU A 335 -14.95 3.55 -4.92
CA LEU A 335 -14.49 4.09 -3.64
C LEU A 335 -14.32 5.63 -3.66
N GLU A 336 -13.74 6.20 -4.73
CA GLU A 336 -13.68 7.66 -4.93
C GLU A 336 -15.10 8.26 -4.84
N ARG A 337 -16.04 7.69 -5.59
CA ARG A 337 -17.43 8.19 -5.64
C ARG A 337 -18.12 8.09 -4.29
N ARG A 338 -17.91 6.98 -3.58
CA ARG A 338 -18.42 6.79 -2.23
C ARG A 338 -17.90 7.84 -1.25
N ILE A 339 -16.59 8.09 -1.25
CA ILE A 339 -15.95 9.08 -0.36
C ILE A 339 -16.41 10.51 -0.69
N GLU A 340 -16.57 10.82 -1.98
CA GLU A 340 -17.13 12.10 -2.41
C GLU A 340 -18.54 12.35 -1.85
N LEU A 341 -19.39 11.32 -1.78
CA LEU A 341 -20.78 11.46 -1.36
C LEU A 341 -20.97 11.47 0.17
N SER A 342 -20.04 10.91 0.96
CA SER A 342 -20.24 10.73 2.41
C SER A 342 -19.61 11.80 3.30
N MET A 343 -19.21 12.96 2.77
CA MET A 343 -18.38 13.94 3.52
C MET A 343 -17.06 13.34 4.05
N GLY A 344 -16.51 12.32 3.37
CA GLY A 344 -15.23 11.74 3.76
C GLY A 344 -14.09 12.77 3.73
N SER A 345 -13.03 12.53 4.49
CA SER A 345 -11.96 13.53 4.61
C SER A 345 -11.30 13.79 3.24
N PRO A 346 -10.81 15.01 2.97
CA PRO A 346 -10.07 15.29 1.74
C PRO A 346 -8.88 14.35 1.53
N VAL A 347 -8.28 13.85 2.62
CA VAL A 347 -7.17 12.89 2.62
C VAL A 347 -7.63 11.53 2.11
N ASP A 348 -8.75 11.00 2.63
CA ASP A 348 -9.33 9.72 2.18
C ASP A 348 -9.69 9.78 0.68
N ARG A 349 -10.22 10.94 0.24
CA ARG A 349 -10.51 11.18 -1.17
C ARG A 349 -9.25 11.29 -2.02
N ALA A 350 -8.21 11.96 -1.54
CA ALA A 350 -6.93 12.02 -2.23
C ALA A 350 -6.26 10.64 -2.36
N LEU A 351 -6.33 9.81 -1.31
CA LEU A 351 -5.81 8.45 -1.31
C LEU A 351 -6.55 7.57 -2.33
N SER A 352 -7.89 7.60 -2.37
CA SER A 352 -8.66 6.83 -3.38
C SER A 352 -8.37 7.29 -4.82
N ILE A 353 -8.27 8.61 -5.05
CA ILE A 353 -7.89 9.17 -6.37
C ILE A 353 -6.44 8.77 -6.74
N CYS A 354 -5.52 8.78 -5.78
CA CYS A 354 -4.15 8.31 -5.97
C CYS A 354 -4.13 6.86 -6.43
N LYS A 355 -4.86 5.97 -5.74
CA LYS A 355 -4.92 4.55 -6.07
C LYS A 355 -5.64 4.25 -7.39
N LEU A 356 -6.64 5.07 -7.76
CA LEU A 356 -7.23 5.06 -9.10
C LEU A 356 -6.20 5.45 -10.17
N GLY A 357 -5.41 6.50 -9.92
CA GLY A 357 -4.31 6.91 -10.78
C GLY A 357 -3.28 5.80 -10.97
N GLU A 358 -2.86 5.14 -9.88
CA GLU A 358 -1.97 3.96 -9.91
C GLU A 358 -2.55 2.85 -10.80
N ALA A 359 -3.81 2.47 -10.57
CA ALA A 359 -4.49 1.42 -11.33
C ALA A 359 -4.54 1.75 -12.83
N MET A 360 -4.84 2.99 -13.19
CA MET A 360 -4.85 3.45 -14.58
C MET A 360 -3.46 3.40 -15.20
N VAL A 361 -2.43 3.92 -14.52
CA VAL A 361 -1.06 3.92 -15.07
C VAL A 361 -0.56 2.50 -15.27
N PHE A 362 -0.74 1.59 -14.32
CA PHE A 362 -0.32 0.20 -14.49
C PHE A 362 -1.07 -0.50 -15.63
N THR A 363 -2.39 -0.26 -15.75
CA THR A 363 -3.19 -0.80 -16.87
C THR A 363 -2.74 -0.22 -18.21
N GLY A 364 -2.45 1.08 -18.27
CA GLY A 364 -1.97 1.75 -19.47
C GLY A 364 -0.59 1.26 -19.90
N LYS A 365 0.31 1.00 -18.94
CA LYS A 365 1.64 0.42 -19.21
C LYS A 365 1.53 -1.01 -19.75
N ASP A 366 0.68 -1.84 -19.15
CA ASP A 366 0.47 -3.23 -19.61
C ASP A 366 -0.13 -3.29 -21.03
N LYS A 367 -0.97 -2.30 -21.38
CA LYS A 367 -1.61 -2.20 -22.70
C LYS A 367 -0.88 -1.32 -23.70
N GLU A 368 0.26 -0.74 -23.31
CA GLU A 368 0.97 0.28 -24.09
C GLU A 368 0.05 1.44 -24.56
N ASP A 369 -0.92 1.83 -23.72
CA ASP A 369 -1.89 2.89 -24.00
C ASP A 369 -1.57 4.16 -23.20
N ALA A 370 -0.85 5.08 -23.86
CA ALA A 370 -0.48 6.37 -23.27
C ALA A 370 -1.71 7.21 -22.86
N LYS A 371 -2.88 7.06 -23.50
CA LYS A 371 -4.08 7.83 -23.13
C LYS A 371 -4.62 7.42 -21.77
N ILE A 372 -4.54 6.14 -21.43
CA ILE A 372 -4.92 5.65 -20.09
C ILE A 372 -3.92 6.17 -19.06
N VAL A 373 -2.62 6.14 -19.38
CA VAL A 373 -1.57 6.69 -18.50
C VAL A 373 -1.78 8.19 -18.25
N ASP A 374 -2.11 8.98 -19.28
CA ASP A 374 -2.36 10.41 -19.15
C ASP A 374 -3.60 10.72 -18.29
N LYS A 375 -4.65 9.90 -18.38
CA LYS A 375 -5.80 9.98 -17.47
C LYS A 375 -5.36 9.73 -16.03
N GLY A 376 -4.52 8.72 -15.79
CA GLY A 376 -3.91 8.45 -14.50
C GLY A 376 -3.10 9.65 -13.97
N ALA A 377 -2.29 10.30 -14.81
CA ALA A 377 -1.59 11.54 -14.47
C ALA A 377 -2.57 12.66 -14.06
N GLY A 378 -3.71 12.78 -14.74
CA GLY A 378 -4.80 13.69 -14.37
C GLY A 378 -5.33 13.44 -12.95
N HIS A 379 -5.50 12.18 -12.55
CA HIS A 379 -5.91 11.82 -11.20
C HIS A 379 -4.84 12.21 -10.15
N TYR A 380 -3.56 11.96 -10.39
CA TYR A 380 -2.52 12.39 -9.44
C TYR A 380 -2.47 13.91 -9.26
N ARG A 381 -2.62 14.70 -10.34
CA ARG A 381 -2.69 16.17 -10.23
C ARG A 381 -3.88 16.61 -9.36
N ARG A 382 -5.05 15.97 -9.53
CA ARG A 382 -6.22 16.22 -8.68
C ARG A 382 -5.92 15.88 -7.22
N ALA A 383 -5.33 14.71 -6.94
CA ALA A 383 -5.00 14.29 -5.58
C ALA A 383 -4.00 15.23 -4.89
N LEU A 384 -2.96 15.71 -5.60
CA LEU A 384 -2.01 16.69 -5.04
C LEU A 384 -2.68 17.99 -4.61
N GLY A 385 -3.72 18.42 -5.34
CA GLY A 385 -4.48 19.63 -5.00
C GLY A 385 -5.33 19.51 -3.73
N MET A 386 -5.46 18.31 -3.17
CA MET A 386 -6.34 18.03 -2.02
C MET A 386 -5.59 17.87 -0.69
N ILE A 387 -4.27 17.76 -0.72
CA ILE A 387 -3.46 17.45 0.47
C ILE A 387 -2.34 18.46 0.70
N ASN A 388 -1.98 18.65 1.96
CA ASN A 388 -0.87 19.50 2.35
C ASN A 388 0.41 18.66 2.51
N ALA A 389 1.48 19.03 1.80
CA ALA A 389 2.75 18.33 1.83
C ALA A 389 3.45 18.32 3.20
N ARG A 390 3.19 19.32 4.08
CA ARG A 390 3.76 19.38 5.43
C ARG A 390 3.05 18.45 6.42
N VAL A 391 1.75 18.24 6.22
CA VAL A 391 0.92 17.42 7.12
C VAL A 391 0.89 15.96 6.66
N HIS A 392 0.85 15.73 5.35
CA HIS A 392 0.71 14.42 4.74
C HIS A 392 1.92 14.07 3.87
N GLY A 393 3.13 14.28 4.39
CA GLY A 393 4.39 14.13 3.66
C GLY A 393 4.53 12.80 2.89
N PRO A 394 4.34 11.62 3.54
CA PRO A 394 4.43 10.33 2.85
C PRO A 394 3.40 10.14 1.73
N LEU A 395 2.15 10.55 1.95
CA LEU A 395 1.09 10.47 0.94
C LEU A 395 1.37 11.43 -0.22
N TYR A 396 1.79 12.65 0.06
CA TYR A 396 2.22 13.62 -0.95
C TYR A 396 3.33 13.06 -1.82
N ALA A 397 4.37 12.49 -1.20
CA ALA A 397 5.49 11.91 -1.92
C ALA A 397 5.06 10.72 -2.81
N THR A 398 4.11 9.91 -2.36
CA THR A 398 3.54 8.80 -3.14
C THR A 398 2.75 9.31 -4.36
N ILE A 399 1.93 10.34 -4.20
CA ILE A 399 1.16 10.94 -5.29
C ILE A 399 2.08 11.65 -6.28
N ALA A 400 3.07 12.42 -5.79
CA ALA A 400 4.05 13.11 -6.62
C ALA A 400 4.92 12.13 -7.41
N TYR A 401 5.36 11.04 -6.77
CA TYR A 401 6.00 9.91 -7.44
C TYR A 401 5.12 9.37 -8.58
N GLY A 402 3.85 9.09 -8.29
CA GLY A 402 2.91 8.54 -9.26
C GLY A 402 2.68 9.48 -10.45
N LEU A 403 2.55 10.78 -10.20
CA LEU A 403 2.42 11.80 -11.27
C LEU A 403 3.64 11.80 -12.19
N ALA A 404 4.84 11.86 -11.61
CA ALA A 404 6.08 11.89 -12.35
C ALA A 404 6.29 10.58 -13.14
N GLU A 405 6.01 9.43 -12.53
CA GLU A 405 6.08 8.12 -13.19
C GLU A 405 5.05 7.95 -14.31
N ALA A 406 3.86 8.54 -14.19
CA ALA A 406 2.87 8.57 -15.26
C ALA A 406 3.36 9.38 -16.47
N ILE A 407 3.97 10.56 -16.23
CA ILE A 407 4.53 11.40 -17.31
C ILE A 407 5.68 10.66 -18.01
N VAL A 408 6.59 10.05 -17.24
CA VAL A 408 7.68 9.21 -17.79
C VAL A 408 7.12 8.07 -18.63
N SER A 409 6.15 7.33 -18.10
CA SER A 409 5.55 6.19 -18.80
C SER A 409 4.84 6.60 -20.09
N SER A 410 4.13 7.73 -20.10
CA SER A 410 3.48 8.27 -21.30
C SER A 410 4.51 8.67 -22.36
N ALA A 411 5.61 9.30 -21.96
CA ALA A 411 6.71 9.64 -22.87
C ALA A 411 7.37 8.38 -23.45
N THR A 412 7.64 7.37 -22.62
CA THR A 412 8.21 6.09 -23.06
C THR A 412 7.30 5.35 -24.05
N ILE A 413 6.00 5.26 -23.76
CA ILE A 413 5.03 4.59 -24.66
C ILE A 413 4.95 5.31 -26.02
N ARG A 414 5.08 6.64 -26.03
CA ARG A 414 5.04 7.45 -27.26
C ARG A 414 6.39 7.54 -27.97
N ASP A 415 7.43 6.91 -27.42
CA ASP A 415 8.81 6.99 -27.90
C ASP A 415 9.31 8.44 -28.09
N VAL A 416 9.04 9.28 -27.10
CA VAL A 416 9.51 10.68 -27.05
C VAL A 416 10.43 10.91 -25.87
N THR A 417 11.29 11.93 -25.97
CA THR A 417 12.16 12.36 -24.87
C THR A 417 11.36 12.64 -23.61
N ILE A 418 11.84 12.14 -22.47
CA ILE A 418 11.20 12.40 -21.18
C ILE A 418 11.33 13.89 -20.86
N PRO A 419 10.23 14.62 -20.55
CA PRO A 419 10.29 16.03 -20.19
C PRO A 419 10.85 16.22 -18.78
N ASP A 420 12.17 16.14 -18.64
CA ASP A 420 12.92 16.28 -17.38
C ASP A 420 12.60 17.58 -16.62
N THR A 421 12.43 18.70 -17.33
CA THR A 421 12.00 20.00 -16.77
C THR A 421 10.66 19.94 -16.03
N GLN A 422 9.79 18.97 -16.35
CA GLN A 422 8.52 18.76 -15.66
C GLN A 422 8.62 17.68 -14.58
N VAL A 423 9.42 16.64 -14.81
CA VAL A 423 9.45 15.42 -13.98
C VAL A 423 10.44 15.55 -12.81
N VAL A 424 11.63 16.08 -13.06
CA VAL A 424 12.71 16.20 -12.05
C VAL A 424 12.27 17.05 -10.85
N PRO A 425 11.66 18.24 -11.03
CA PRO A 425 11.23 19.05 -9.89
C PRO A 425 10.18 18.35 -9.02
N VAL A 426 9.31 17.53 -9.61
CA VAL A 426 8.28 16.77 -8.89
C VAL A 426 8.90 15.69 -8.01
N PHE A 427 9.87 14.92 -8.55
CA PHE A 427 10.61 13.95 -7.74
C PHE A 427 11.41 14.63 -6.63
N GLN A 428 12.09 15.74 -6.91
CA GLN A 428 12.83 16.49 -5.90
C GLN A 428 11.91 17.05 -4.80
N ALA A 429 10.71 17.54 -5.15
CA ALA A 429 9.73 17.98 -4.16
C ALA A 429 9.26 16.83 -3.26
N ALA A 430 9.04 15.64 -3.83
CA ALA A 430 8.69 14.44 -3.07
C ALA A 430 9.80 14.03 -2.09
N LEU A 431 11.07 14.07 -2.53
CA LEU A 431 12.25 13.75 -1.70
C LEU A 431 12.48 14.77 -0.57
N LYS A 432 12.01 16.02 -0.72
CA LYS A 432 12.12 17.05 0.33
C LYS A 432 11.17 16.80 1.50
N VAL A 433 10.03 16.16 1.27
CA VAL A 433 8.99 15.94 2.30
C VAL A 433 8.92 14.50 2.80
N CYS A 434 9.55 13.57 2.09
CA CYS A 434 9.69 12.18 2.49
C CYS A 434 11.14 11.94 2.90
N ALA A 435 11.39 11.60 4.17
CA ALA A 435 12.72 11.29 4.65
C ALA A 435 13.05 9.80 4.45
N ARG A 436 14.27 9.51 3.98
CA ARG A 436 14.80 8.13 3.84
C ARG A 436 14.69 7.33 5.13
N ARG A 437 14.99 7.95 6.29
CA ARG A 437 14.92 7.30 7.60
C ARG A 437 13.53 6.77 7.94
N ASP A 438 12.50 7.56 7.63
CA ASP A 438 11.14 7.28 8.07
C ASP A 438 10.41 6.38 7.07
N GLN A 439 10.67 6.56 5.77
CA GLN A 439 10.04 5.84 4.66
C GLN A 439 11.06 5.42 3.59
N PRO A 440 12.02 4.52 3.93
CA PRO A 440 13.15 4.18 3.05
C PRO A 440 12.70 3.59 1.72
N TYR A 441 11.62 2.82 1.69
CA TYR A 441 11.10 2.24 0.46
C TYR A 441 10.53 3.29 -0.51
N ILE A 442 9.65 4.19 -0.02
CA ILE A 442 9.05 5.26 -0.84
C ILE A 442 10.15 6.18 -1.36
N TRP A 443 11.08 6.56 -0.49
CA TRP A 443 12.22 7.38 -0.85
C TRP A 443 13.11 6.72 -1.91
N GLY A 444 13.45 5.44 -1.71
CA GLY A 444 14.24 4.65 -2.66
C GLY A 444 13.57 4.52 -4.02
N ARG A 445 12.23 4.35 -4.07
CA ARG A 445 11.46 4.34 -5.33
C ARG A 445 11.55 5.66 -6.07
N ILE A 446 11.44 6.78 -5.37
CA ILE A 446 11.57 8.11 -5.97
C ILE A 446 12.97 8.33 -6.53
N MET A 447 14.01 8.00 -5.75
CA MET A 447 15.40 8.11 -6.22
C MET A 447 15.69 7.21 -7.41
N PHE A 448 15.19 5.97 -7.41
CA PHE A 448 15.33 5.05 -8.53
C PHE A 448 14.66 5.58 -9.80
N ALA A 449 13.45 6.13 -9.68
CA ALA A 449 12.73 6.69 -10.82
C ALA A 449 13.43 7.94 -11.36
N LEU A 450 13.88 8.84 -10.48
CA LEU A 450 14.69 10.00 -10.83
C LEU A 450 15.98 9.60 -11.56
N ALA A 451 16.70 8.60 -11.04
CA ALA A 451 17.89 8.04 -11.68
C ALA A 451 17.60 7.54 -13.10
N THR A 452 16.44 6.92 -13.30
CA THR A 452 16.02 6.39 -14.61
C THR A 452 15.73 7.49 -15.62
N VAL A 453 15.18 8.62 -15.19
CA VAL A 453 15.01 9.82 -16.04
C VAL A 453 16.37 10.34 -16.48
N TYR A 454 17.29 10.54 -15.54
CA TYR A 454 18.64 11.00 -15.84
C TYR A 454 19.41 10.03 -16.74
N LEU A 455 19.30 8.72 -16.52
CA LEU A 455 19.95 7.72 -17.37
C LEU A 455 19.42 7.77 -18.80
N THR A 456 18.09 7.83 -18.97
CA THR A 456 17.44 7.81 -20.29
C THR A 456 17.78 9.06 -21.09
N ASN A 457 17.57 10.24 -20.51
CA ASN A 457 17.87 11.51 -21.18
C ASN A 457 19.39 11.72 -21.35
N GLY A 458 20.19 11.40 -20.33
CA GLY A 458 21.64 11.50 -20.41
C GLY A 458 22.24 10.60 -21.48
N ASN A 459 21.71 9.38 -21.65
CA ASN A 459 22.13 8.52 -22.75
C ASN A 459 21.67 9.06 -24.12
N LEU A 460 20.47 9.62 -24.22
CA LEU A 460 19.95 10.20 -25.46
C LEU A 460 20.80 11.40 -25.92
N HIS A 461 21.12 12.31 -24.99
CA HIS A 461 21.84 13.54 -25.28
C HIS A 461 23.37 13.43 -25.12
N LYS A 462 23.87 12.26 -24.71
CA LYS A 462 25.29 12.04 -24.35
C LYS A 462 25.79 13.01 -23.28
N ASP A 463 24.90 13.33 -22.33
CA ASP A 463 25.15 14.26 -21.23
C ASP A 463 25.81 13.53 -20.05
N ILE A 464 27.08 13.85 -19.81
CA ILE A 464 27.90 13.27 -18.75
C ILE A 464 27.38 13.66 -17.36
N GLU A 465 26.86 14.87 -17.19
CA GLU A 465 26.35 15.36 -15.91
C GLU A 465 25.09 14.58 -15.51
N MET A 466 24.14 14.43 -16.44
CA MET A 466 22.95 13.60 -16.21
C MET A 466 23.32 12.15 -15.90
N LEU A 467 24.25 11.54 -16.65
CA LEU A 467 24.68 10.16 -16.38
C LEU A 467 25.37 10.02 -15.01
N THR A 468 26.10 11.04 -14.57
CA THR A 468 26.71 11.09 -13.22
C THR A 468 25.64 11.19 -12.14
N HIS A 469 24.61 12.02 -12.33
CA HIS A 469 23.46 12.09 -11.43
C HIS A 469 22.67 10.78 -11.38
N ALA A 470 22.49 10.10 -12.53
CA ALA A 470 21.84 8.80 -12.59
C ALA A 470 22.58 7.77 -11.72
N ARG A 471 23.91 7.69 -11.87
CA ARG A 471 24.76 6.80 -11.07
C ARG A 471 24.60 7.04 -9.57
N MET A 472 24.75 8.28 -9.12
CA MET A 472 24.64 8.63 -7.69
C MET A 472 23.24 8.30 -7.15
N SER A 473 22.20 8.59 -7.92
CA SER A 473 20.81 8.35 -7.52
C SER A 473 20.50 6.86 -7.43
N TYR A 474 21.02 6.02 -8.34
CA TYR A 474 20.88 4.56 -8.24
C TYR A 474 21.62 3.98 -7.02
N SER A 475 22.80 4.50 -6.68
CA SER A 475 23.53 4.10 -5.47
C SER A 475 22.74 4.43 -4.21
N GLN A 476 22.17 5.64 -4.11
CA GLN A 476 21.35 6.01 -2.96
C GLN A 476 20.04 5.21 -2.88
N ALA A 477 19.41 4.93 -4.02
CA ALA A 477 18.24 4.07 -4.09
C ALA A 477 18.55 2.64 -3.62
N TYR A 478 19.71 2.09 -4.00
CA TYR A 478 20.17 0.77 -3.55
C TYR A 478 20.24 0.67 -2.02
N GLU A 479 20.88 1.63 -1.38
CA GLU A 479 21.00 1.63 0.08
C GLU A 479 19.64 1.79 0.77
N ALA A 480 18.79 2.69 0.27
CA ALA A 480 17.44 2.88 0.81
C ALA A 480 16.57 1.61 0.64
N PHE A 481 16.72 0.87 -0.46
CA PHE A 481 16.03 -0.41 -0.63
C PHE A 481 16.57 -1.48 0.32
N ASN A 482 17.86 -1.51 0.61
CA ASN A 482 18.41 -2.41 1.63
C ASN A 482 17.87 -2.08 3.03
N GLU A 483 17.78 -0.79 3.39
CA GLU A 483 17.15 -0.35 4.65
C GLU A 483 15.67 -0.72 4.74
N ALA A 484 14.97 -0.71 3.61
CA ALA A 484 13.59 -1.15 3.51
C ALA A 484 13.40 -2.67 3.51
N GLY A 485 14.49 -3.45 3.43
CA GLY A 485 14.43 -4.91 3.23
C GLY A 485 14.02 -5.34 1.81
N ALA A 486 13.94 -4.39 0.87
CA ALA A 486 13.44 -4.58 -0.50
C ALA A 486 14.52 -5.11 -1.46
N LYS A 487 15.00 -6.34 -1.20
CA LYS A 487 16.13 -6.96 -1.92
C LYS A 487 15.98 -6.96 -3.44
N GLY A 488 14.78 -7.22 -3.96
CA GLY A 488 14.51 -7.19 -5.40
C GLY A 488 14.70 -5.80 -6.02
N ALA A 489 14.19 -4.77 -5.34
CA ALA A 489 14.35 -3.38 -5.77
C ALA A 489 15.80 -2.91 -5.64
N ALA A 490 16.52 -3.33 -4.58
CA ALA A 490 17.95 -3.09 -4.43
C ALA A 490 18.74 -3.67 -5.62
N ARG A 491 18.48 -4.94 -5.99
CA ARG A 491 19.12 -5.54 -7.18
C ARG A 491 18.86 -4.74 -8.46
N ALA A 492 17.63 -4.27 -8.66
CA ALA A 492 17.30 -3.43 -9.81
C ALA A 492 18.08 -2.10 -9.81
N ALA A 493 18.21 -1.45 -8.64
CA ALA A 493 18.99 -0.23 -8.46
C ALA A 493 20.48 -0.45 -8.75
N SER A 494 21.06 -1.55 -8.25
CA SER A 494 22.43 -1.95 -8.55
C SER A 494 22.65 -2.17 -10.05
N GLY A 495 21.69 -2.79 -10.75
CA GLY A 495 21.75 -2.92 -12.21
C GLY A 495 21.71 -1.56 -12.94
N GLY A 496 20.91 -0.60 -12.46
CA GLY A 496 20.87 0.78 -12.96
C GLY A 496 22.19 1.52 -12.76
N TYR A 497 22.82 1.35 -11.60
CA TYR A 497 24.14 1.89 -11.29
C TYR A 497 25.18 1.41 -12.30
N SER A 498 25.28 0.10 -12.51
CA SER A 498 26.25 -0.49 -13.45
C SER A 498 26.02 -0.04 -14.89
N ARG A 499 24.75 0.11 -15.32
CA ARG A 499 24.43 0.67 -16.65
C ARG A 499 24.93 2.11 -16.79
N SER A 500 24.73 2.94 -15.77
CA SER A 500 25.18 4.34 -15.78
C SER A 500 26.70 4.44 -15.86
N GLU A 501 27.42 3.62 -15.08
CA GLU A 501 28.89 3.51 -15.12
C GLU A 501 29.42 3.09 -16.49
N ASN A 502 28.80 2.09 -17.12
CA ASN A 502 29.20 1.62 -18.43
C ASN A 502 29.06 2.72 -19.49
N PHE A 503 27.99 3.51 -19.47
CA PHE A 503 27.82 4.64 -20.39
C PHE A 503 28.85 5.74 -20.16
N LEU A 504 29.13 6.10 -18.90
CA LEU A 504 30.16 7.08 -18.55
C LEU A 504 31.54 6.64 -19.04
N SER A 505 31.90 5.37 -18.83
CA SER A 505 33.16 4.79 -19.29
C SER A 505 33.27 4.82 -20.82
N GLN A 506 32.20 4.48 -21.55
CA GLN A 506 32.19 4.54 -23.01
C GLN A 506 32.37 5.96 -23.55
N LEU A 507 31.72 6.96 -22.93
CA LEU A 507 31.90 8.36 -23.30
C LEU A 507 33.31 8.87 -22.98
N GLY A 508 33.85 8.50 -21.82
CA GLY A 508 35.22 8.80 -21.44
C GLY A 508 36.24 8.20 -22.41
N HIS A 509 36.05 6.94 -22.81
CA HIS A 509 36.91 6.29 -23.79
C HIS A 509 36.83 6.96 -25.17
N ARG A 510 35.63 7.29 -25.65
CA ARG A 510 35.47 8.02 -26.93
C ARG A 510 36.18 9.37 -26.90
N LYS A 511 36.03 10.12 -25.81
CA LYS A 511 36.72 11.40 -25.63
C LYS A 511 38.25 11.22 -25.65
N ALA A 512 38.77 10.24 -24.89
CA ALA A 512 40.20 9.94 -24.88
C ALA A 512 40.74 9.54 -26.26
N VAL A 513 39.96 8.77 -27.04
CA VAL A 513 40.32 8.42 -28.42
C VAL A 513 40.30 9.65 -29.34
N MET A 514 39.29 10.52 -29.24
CA MET A 514 39.23 11.77 -30.01
C MET A 514 40.39 12.71 -29.69
N ASP A 515 40.74 12.83 -28.41
CA ASP A 515 41.86 13.64 -27.94
C ASP A 515 43.19 13.05 -28.44
N ALA A 516 43.33 11.72 -28.45
CA ALA A 516 44.53 11.02 -28.93
C ALA A 516 44.68 11.04 -30.47
N THR A 517 43.58 11.14 -31.24
CA THR A 517 43.61 11.18 -32.71
C THR A 517 43.61 12.60 -33.28
N GLY A 518 43.63 13.64 -32.43
CA GLY A 518 43.79 15.03 -32.85
C GLY A 518 42.57 15.65 -33.55
N GLY A 519 41.36 15.15 -33.26
CA GLY A 519 40.14 15.56 -33.94
C GLY A 519 39.61 16.95 -33.54
N THR A 520 40.30 18.03 -33.91
CA THR A 520 39.70 19.37 -34.01
C THR A 520 39.17 19.57 -35.42
N GLY A 521 37.84 19.54 -35.59
CA GLY A 521 37.19 20.05 -36.79
C GLY A 521 37.31 21.57 -36.87
N GLY A 522 38.48 22.07 -37.25
CA GLY A 522 38.75 23.49 -37.51
C GLY A 522 38.63 23.78 -39.01
N GLY A 523 37.41 24.03 -39.47
CA GLY A 523 37.12 24.54 -40.81
C GLY A 523 36.75 26.02 -40.78
N GLU A 524 37.50 26.87 -40.06
CA GLU A 524 37.47 28.31 -40.31
C GLU A 524 38.38 28.60 -41.52
N VAL A 525 37.77 28.65 -42.70
CA VAL A 525 38.43 29.17 -43.90
C VAL A 525 38.62 30.66 -43.70
N ALA A 526 39.88 31.05 -43.49
CA ALA A 526 40.36 32.41 -43.55
C ALA A 526 39.88 33.08 -44.85
N LYS A 527 38.94 34.01 -44.71
CA LYS A 527 38.69 35.07 -45.70
C LYS A 527 39.67 36.19 -45.40
N ASP A 528 40.88 36.10 -45.93
CA ASP A 528 41.70 37.27 -46.18
C ASP A 528 42.76 36.95 -47.25
N ALA A 529 42.97 37.94 -48.13
CA ALA A 529 43.96 37.99 -49.21
C ALA A 529 43.61 37.31 -50.55
N ALA A 530 42.87 38.03 -51.40
CA ALA A 530 43.13 38.07 -52.84
C ALA A 530 42.57 39.37 -53.45
N GLY A 531 43.33 40.45 -53.29
CA GLY A 531 43.13 41.70 -54.01
C GLY A 531 44.48 42.35 -54.26
N ALA A 532 45.13 42.01 -55.39
CA ALA A 532 46.11 42.81 -56.12
C ALA A 532 46.77 41.96 -57.22
N SER A 533 46.27 42.09 -58.46
CA SER A 533 47.02 42.39 -59.69
C SER A 533 46.12 42.19 -60.90
#